data_AF-A0A9E5RQ17-F1
#
_entry.id   AF-A0A9E5RQ17-F1
#
_cell.length_a   1.000
_cell.length_b   1.000
_cell.length_c   1.000
_cell.angle_alpha   90.00
_cell.angle_beta   90.00
_cell.angle_gamma   90.00
#
_symmetry.space_group_name_H-M   'P 1'
#
loop_
_entity.id
_entity.type
_entity.pdbx_description
1 polymer ?
#
loop_
_entity_poly.entity_id
_entity_poly.type
_entity_poly.pdbx_seq_one_letter_code
_entity_poly.pdbx_strand_id
1 'polypeptide(L)'
;SDRQFLQRVFHKLLLNFTWWVNRKDMEGRNVFQGGFLGLDNIGVFDRSKELPTGGYLNQADGTSWMGMYCLNMLAIALELAKEDNSYEDIASKFFEHFLYIADAIDGIGDADISLWDAEDGFYYDALRMPDSRQLLLKVRSMVGLIPLYAVTVLELETLEQFPGFKKRMHWFIQNRPDLKNNVACMETPGMGARRLLSIVYGAKLRRILQRMLDESEFFSPHGIRAISKQHQENPYILECPGAKYYVHYEPAESTTGLFGGNSNWRGPIWFPVNYLIIESLWQFYQYFGDEFKVECPTGSGQEMTLKQVAIALSHRLVALFEKNESGRRPIYGGTEMFQSDPHWRNYILFHEYFHGDNGAGLGASHQTGWTGLVAAMIIQNAECRAQGG
;
A
#
# COMPACT_ATOMS: atom_id res chain seq x y z
N SER A 1 -7.34 -20.49 16.32
CA SER A 1 -6.44 -19.32 16.35
C SER A 1 -5.57 -19.39 17.61
N ASP A 2 -4.35 -18.81 17.59
CA ASP A 2 -3.54 -18.62 18.81
C ASP A 2 -4.07 -17.41 19.60
N ARG A 3 -5.18 -17.62 20.30
CA ARG A 3 -5.94 -16.56 20.96
C ARG A 3 -5.18 -15.89 22.11
N GLN A 4 -4.42 -16.66 22.89
CA GLN A 4 -3.62 -16.10 23.98
C GLN A 4 -2.50 -15.19 23.46
N PHE A 5 -1.92 -15.53 22.31
CA PHE A 5 -1.03 -14.61 21.61
C PHE A 5 -1.76 -13.32 21.21
N LEU A 6 -2.95 -13.43 20.59
CA LEU A 6 -3.73 -12.27 20.19
C LEU A 6 -4.07 -11.34 21.36
N GLN A 7 -4.54 -11.86 22.49
CA GLN A 7 -4.83 -11.03 23.68
C GLN A 7 -3.58 -10.28 24.17
N ARG A 8 -2.43 -10.97 24.24
CA ARG A 8 -1.16 -10.36 24.70
C ARG A 8 -0.66 -9.30 23.75
N VAL A 9 -0.73 -9.53 22.44
CA VAL A 9 -0.24 -8.57 21.44
C VAL A 9 -1.21 -7.40 21.28
N PHE A 10 -2.52 -7.65 21.38
CA PHE A 10 -3.56 -6.62 21.22
C PHE A 10 -3.39 -5.46 22.19
N HIS A 11 -3.08 -5.72 23.48
CA HIS A 11 -2.82 -4.66 24.45
C HIS A 11 -1.58 -3.82 24.09
N LYS A 12 -0.52 -4.45 23.58
CA LYS A 12 0.70 -3.74 23.15
C LYS A 12 0.43 -2.89 21.91
N LEU A 13 -0.33 -3.45 20.96
CA LEU A 13 -0.75 -2.74 19.75
C LEU A 13 -1.67 -1.56 20.09
N LEU A 14 -2.57 -1.69 21.07
CA LEU A 14 -3.42 -0.59 21.51
C LEU A 14 -2.61 0.59 22.06
N LEU A 15 -1.55 0.31 22.84
CA LEU A 15 -0.62 1.34 23.33
C LEU A 15 0.14 2.01 22.18
N ASN A 16 0.63 1.23 21.21
CA ASN A 16 1.32 1.77 20.05
C ASN A 16 0.40 2.62 19.16
N PHE A 17 -0.81 2.13 18.90
CA PHE A 17 -1.84 2.87 18.15
C PHE A 17 -2.15 4.21 18.83
N THR A 18 -2.33 4.21 20.15
CA THR A 18 -2.60 5.42 20.93
C THR A 18 -1.43 6.41 20.89
N TRP A 19 -0.20 5.90 20.86
CA TRP A 19 0.98 6.75 20.66
C TRP A 19 0.96 7.44 19.30
N TRP A 20 0.60 6.73 18.22
CA TRP A 20 0.48 7.31 16.88
C TRP A 20 -0.57 8.43 16.85
N VAL A 21 -1.79 8.16 17.32
CA VAL A 21 -2.86 9.17 17.37
C VAL A 21 -2.43 10.41 18.17
N ASN A 22 -1.73 10.24 19.29
CA ASN A 22 -1.36 11.38 20.13
C ASN A 22 -0.09 12.13 19.69
N ARG A 23 0.82 11.49 18.94
CA ARG A 23 2.13 12.07 18.59
C ARG A 23 2.30 12.41 17.13
N LYS A 24 1.47 11.83 16.27
CA LYS A 24 1.60 11.87 14.83
C LYS A 24 0.34 12.34 14.12
N ASP A 25 -0.69 12.75 14.86
CA ASP A 25 -1.82 13.54 14.36
C ASP A 25 -1.84 14.88 15.11
N MET A 26 -1.00 15.81 14.66
CA MET A 26 -0.72 17.06 15.37
C MET A 26 -1.95 17.96 15.50
N GLU A 27 -2.88 17.85 14.57
CA GLU A 27 -4.08 18.68 14.51
C GLU A 27 -5.32 17.95 15.02
N GLY A 28 -5.21 16.68 15.41
CA GLY A 28 -6.35 15.86 15.83
C GLY A 28 -7.36 15.66 14.69
N ARG A 29 -6.89 15.64 13.44
CA ARG A 29 -7.70 15.58 12.22
C ARG A 29 -7.66 14.21 11.55
N ASN A 30 -7.04 13.21 12.15
CA ASN A 30 -6.85 11.86 11.59
C ASN A 30 -6.08 11.84 10.27
N VAL A 31 -5.31 12.90 9.99
CA VAL A 31 -4.28 12.94 8.96
C VAL A 31 -2.95 12.90 9.68
N PHE A 32 -2.08 11.97 9.30
CA PHE A 32 -0.87 11.71 10.08
C PHE A 32 0.34 12.42 9.48
N GLN A 33 1.16 13.02 10.36
CA GLN A 33 2.36 13.77 10.02
C GLN A 33 3.63 13.10 10.56
N GLY A 34 4.65 13.17 9.72
CA GLY A 34 6.05 13.10 10.11
C GLY A 34 6.58 11.71 10.50
N GLY A 35 7.87 11.54 10.24
CA GLY A 35 8.62 10.36 10.63
C GLY A 35 9.06 9.51 9.44
N PHE A 36 10.09 8.72 9.72
CA PHE A 36 10.61 7.74 8.82
C PHE A 36 9.71 6.50 8.83
N LEU A 37 9.11 6.18 7.68
CA LEU A 37 8.18 5.05 7.50
C LEU A 37 8.83 3.88 6.72
N GLY A 38 10.17 3.83 6.67
CA GLY A 38 10.89 2.78 5.94
C GLY A 38 11.09 3.06 4.44
N LEU A 39 10.69 4.24 3.95
CA LEU A 39 10.79 4.67 2.55
C LEU A 39 11.73 5.87 2.41
N ASP A 40 13.02 5.70 2.71
CA ASP A 40 14.00 6.76 3.03
C ASP A 40 13.98 7.94 2.06
N ASN A 41 14.21 7.66 0.78
CA ASN A 41 14.39 8.69 -0.25
C ASN A 41 13.21 8.78 -1.22
N ILE A 42 12.06 8.18 -0.91
CA ILE A 42 10.92 8.15 -1.84
C ILE A 42 10.33 9.55 -2.12
N GLY A 43 10.41 10.43 -1.13
CA GLY A 43 9.84 11.77 -1.17
C GLY A 43 10.84 12.84 -1.60
N VAL A 44 10.36 14.08 -1.64
CA VAL A 44 11.15 15.28 -1.93
C VAL A 44 12.12 15.62 -0.80
N PHE A 45 11.66 15.43 0.44
CA PHE A 45 12.38 15.84 1.66
C PHE A 45 12.75 14.64 2.52
N ASP A 46 13.78 14.85 3.35
CA ASP A 46 14.06 13.99 4.48
C ASP A 46 13.00 14.19 5.58
N ARG A 47 12.08 13.23 5.64
CA ARG A 47 10.96 13.17 6.59
C ARG A 47 11.40 13.06 8.06
N SER A 48 12.68 12.83 8.32
CA SER A 48 13.26 12.80 9.67
C SER A 48 13.83 14.15 10.14
N LYS A 49 13.92 15.14 9.24
CA LYS A 49 14.50 16.46 9.51
C LYS A 49 13.44 17.56 9.44
N GLU A 50 13.78 18.72 9.98
CA GLU A 50 12.99 19.93 9.78
C GLU A 50 12.91 20.27 8.28
N LEU A 51 11.71 20.63 7.84
CA LEU A 51 11.49 20.97 6.45
C LEU A 51 12.14 22.33 6.12
N PRO A 52 12.85 22.45 5.00
CA PRO A 52 13.49 23.70 4.57
C PRO A 52 12.50 24.88 4.45
N THR A 53 11.23 24.58 4.21
CA THR A 53 10.13 25.54 4.08
C THR A 53 9.53 25.97 5.42
N GLY A 54 9.95 25.36 6.53
CA GLY A 54 9.15 25.30 7.74
C GLY A 54 7.85 24.51 7.54
N GLY A 55 7.01 24.46 8.58
CA GLY A 55 5.75 23.71 8.55
C GLY A 55 5.96 22.20 8.70
N TYR A 56 5.08 21.40 8.08
CA TYR A 56 5.08 19.95 8.22
C TYR A 56 4.46 19.24 7.01
N LEU A 57 4.67 17.92 6.94
CA LEU A 57 4.17 17.07 5.86
C LEU A 57 2.96 16.25 6.35
N ASN A 58 1.82 16.42 5.69
CA ASN A 58 0.72 15.46 5.78
C ASN A 58 1.03 14.29 4.85
N GLN A 59 1.12 13.09 5.43
CA GLN A 59 1.61 11.91 4.74
C GLN A 59 0.47 10.99 4.31
N ALA A 60 0.34 10.72 3.01
CA ALA A 60 -0.68 9.83 2.49
C ALA A 60 -0.42 8.38 2.90
N ASP A 61 0.84 7.95 2.90
CA ASP A 61 1.25 6.64 3.36
C ASP A 61 1.08 6.47 4.87
N GLY A 62 1.54 7.44 5.68
CA GLY A 62 1.36 7.42 7.13
C GLY A 62 -0.11 7.32 7.55
N THR A 63 -0.98 8.09 6.89
CA THR A 63 -2.43 8.06 7.11
C THR A 63 -3.03 6.71 6.71
N SER A 64 -2.59 6.16 5.58
CA SER A 64 -3.04 4.85 5.08
C SER A 64 -2.58 3.68 5.94
N TRP A 65 -1.35 3.72 6.47
CA TRP A 65 -0.86 2.73 7.44
C TRP A 65 -1.71 2.71 8.70
N MET A 66 -2.12 3.88 9.20
CA MET A 66 -3.03 3.97 10.35
C MET A 66 -4.43 3.47 10.02
N GLY A 67 -4.92 3.67 8.79
CA GLY A 67 -6.14 3.06 8.29
C GLY A 67 -6.07 1.53 8.30
N MET A 68 -5.02 0.95 7.73
CA MET A 68 -4.76 -0.50 7.78
C MET A 68 -4.61 -1.00 9.21
N TYR A 69 -3.93 -0.24 10.09
CA TYR A 69 -3.79 -0.59 11.50
C TYR A 69 -5.15 -0.64 12.20
N CYS A 70 -6.07 0.29 11.93
CA CYS A 70 -7.45 0.21 12.44
C CYS A 70 -8.13 -1.09 12.02
N LEU A 71 -8.04 -1.46 10.74
CA LEU A 71 -8.66 -2.67 10.21
C LEU A 71 -8.05 -3.95 10.81
N ASN A 72 -6.73 -3.99 11.02
CA ASN A 72 -6.07 -5.10 11.70
C ASN A 72 -6.52 -5.22 13.16
N MET A 73 -6.62 -4.10 13.88
CA MET A 73 -7.12 -4.10 15.25
C MET A 73 -8.60 -4.48 15.34
N LEU A 74 -9.42 -4.06 14.37
CA LEU A 74 -10.81 -4.51 14.23
C LEU A 74 -10.87 -6.03 14.04
N ALA A 75 -10.07 -6.59 13.14
CA ALA A 75 -10.04 -8.03 12.90
C ALA A 75 -9.62 -8.82 14.14
N ILE A 76 -8.58 -8.37 14.86
CA ILE A 76 -8.17 -9.02 16.12
C ILE A 76 -9.28 -8.91 17.17
N ALA A 77 -9.91 -7.74 17.32
CA ALA A 77 -10.99 -7.53 18.29
C ALA A 77 -12.19 -8.45 18.02
N LEU A 78 -12.61 -8.60 16.76
CA LEU A 78 -13.69 -9.51 16.38
C LEU A 78 -13.31 -10.99 16.61
N GLU A 79 -12.06 -11.39 16.34
CA GLU A 79 -11.59 -12.74 16.65
C GLU A 79 -11.60 -13.02 18.17
N LEU A 80 -11.22 -12.04 18.99
CA LEU A 80 -11.31 -12.12 20.45
C LEU A 80 -12.77 -12.09 20.94
N ALA A 81 -13.65 -11.36 20.26
CA ALA A 81 -15.07 -11.27 20.62
C ALA A 81 -15.80 -12.62 20.58
N LYS A 82 -15.29 -13.61 19.85
CA LYS A 82 -15.88 -14.96 19.75
C LYS A 82 -16.07 -15.69 21.09
N GLU A 83 -15.27 -15.37 22.11
CA GLU A 83 -15.41 -15.95 23.47
C GLU A 83 -15.60 -14.90 24.57
N ASP A 84 -15.33 -13.62 24.27
CA ASP A 84 -15.42 -12.53 25.24
C ASP A 84 -16.02 -11.31 24.54
N ASN A 85 -17.33 -11.14 24.70
CA ASN A 85 -18.10 -10.10 24.03
C ASN A 85 -17.67 -8.67 24.40
N SER A 86 -16.86 -8.46 25.46
CA SER A 86 -16.33 -7.15 25.80
C SER A 86 -15.44 -6.54 24.70
N TYR A 87 -14.88 -7.38 23.82
CA TYR A 87 -14.10 -6.92 22.68
C TYR A 87 -14.96 -6.32 21.55
N GLU A 88 -16.30 -6.50 21.55
CA GLU A 88 -17.19 -5.86 20.57
C GLU A 88 -17.18 -4.33 20.66
N ASP A 89 -17.03 -3.77 21.87
CA ASP A 89 -16.94 -2.32 22.07
C ASP A 89 -15.63 -1.78 21.48
N ILE A 90 -14.53 -2.54 21.62
CA ILE A 90 -13.23 -2.17 21.06
C ILE A 90 -13.25 -2.31 19.53
N ALA A 91 -13.89 -3.35 19.00
CA ALA A 91 -14.12 -3.50 17.56
C ALA A 91 -14.86 -2.28 17.00
N SER A 92 -15.94 -1.86 17.68
CA SER A 92 -16.70 -0.65 17.30
C SER A 92 -15.81 0.60 17.28
N LYS A 93 -14.96 0.80 18.30
CA LYS A 93 -14.00 1.91 18.34
C LYS A 93 -13.06 1.93 17.13
N PHE A 94 -12.52 0.78 16.71
CA PHE A 94 -11.61 0.73 15.56
C PHE A 94 -12.33 0.88 14.22
N PHE A 95 -13.55 0.35 14.11
CA PHE A 95 -14.41 0.62 12.97
C PHE A 95 -14.67 2.12 12.82
N GLU A 96 -15.11 2.81 13.87
CA GLU A 96 -15.38 4.25 13.83
C GLU A 96 -14.12 5.05 13.50
N HIS A 97 -12.99 4.72 14.13
CA HIS A 97 -11.72 5.39 13.88
C HIS A 97 -11.24 5.22 12.43
N PHE A 98 -11.44 4.03 11.84
CA PHE A 98 -11.16 3.80 10.44
C PHE A 98 -11.98 4.73 9.52
N LEU A 99 -13.27 4.91 9.80
CA LEU A 99 -14.13 5.79 9.01
C LEU A 99 -13.65 7.25 9.07
N TYR A 100 -13.22 7.72 10.25
CA TYR A 100 -12.64 9.05 10.39
C TYR A 100 -11.35 9.23 9.58
N ILE A 101 -10.45 8.24 9.57
CA ILE A 101 -9.23 8.27 8.75
C ILE A 101 -9.57 8.30 7.26
N ALA A 102 -10.46 7.41 6.83
CA ALA A 102 -10.83 7.27 5.43
C ALA A 102 -11.58 8.49 4.88
N ASP A 103 -12.29 9.23 5.73
CA ASP A 103 -12.86 10.53 5.34
C ASP A 103 -11.82 11.66 5.35
N ALA A 104 -10.98 11.72 6.39
CA ALA A 104 -9.97 12.76 6.56
C ALA A 104 -8.91 12.77 5.45
N ILE A 105 -8.48 11.60 4.99
CA ILE A 105 -7.49 11.50 3.90
C ILE A 105 -7.99 12.12 2.59
N ASP A 106 -9.31 12.17 2.39
CA ASP A 106 -9.97 12.73 1.22
C ASP A 106 -10.31 14.23 1.38
N GLY A 107 -10.18 14.79 2.58
CA GLY A 107 -10.42 16.21 2.85
C GLY A 107 -11.89 16.63 2.79
N ILE A 108 -12.80 15.73 3.17
CA ILE A 108 -14.25 15.99 3.16
C ILE A 108 -14.70 16.36 4.60
N GLY A 109 -15.65 17.30 4.72
CA GLY A 109 -16.19 17.73 6.02
C GLY A 109 -15.43 18.85 6.76
N ASP A 110 -15.04 19.94 6.07
CA ASP A 110 -14.29 21.11 6.58
C ASP A 110 -12.78 20.89 6.86
N ALA A 111 -12.21 19.78 6.41
CA ALA A 111 -10.76 19.64 6.37
C ALA A 111 -10.19 20.40 5.14
N ASP A 112 -9.48 21.51 5.37
CA ASP A 112 -8.60 22.19 4.38
C ASP A 112 -7.47 21.28 3.81
N ILE A 113 -7.54 19.97 4.03
CA ILE A 113 -6.50 18.99 3.77
C ILE A 113 -7.11 17.81 3.02
N SER A 114 -7.03 17.83 1.68
CA SER A 114 -7.20 16.62 0.88
C SER A 114 -5.84 16.12 0.43
N LEU A 115 -5.57 14.82 0.59
CA LEU A 115 -4.41 14.15 0.01
C LEU A 115 -4.74 13.51 -1.35
N TRP A 116 -6.01 13.53 -1.75
CA TRP A 116 -6.50 13.04 -3.02
C TRP A 116 -6.51 14.18 -4.06
N ASP A 117 -5.77 14.01 -5.15
CA ASP A 117 -5.91 14.89 -6.29
C ASP A 117 -7.02 14.38 -7.21
N ALA A 118 -8.12 15.12 -7.34
CA ALA A 118 -9.26 14.70 -8.17
C ALA A 118 -8.97 14.79 -9.67
N GLU A 119 -8.11 15.70 -10.11
CA GLU A 119 -7.72 15.85 -11.52
C GLU A 119 -6.82 14.70 -11.93
N ASP A 120 -5.82 14.39 -11.09
CA ASP A 120 -4.87 13.33 -11.33
C ASP A 120 -5.31 11.98 -10.75
N GLY A 121 -6.41 11.87 -10.01
CA GLY A 121 -6.93 10.59 -9.56
C GLY A 121 -5.93 9.73 -8.78
N PHE A 122 -5.13 10.38 -7.94
CA PHE A 122 -4.04 9.74 -7.22
C PHE A 122 -3.82 10.43 -5.87
N TYR A 123 -3.26 9.70 -4.91
CA TYR A 123 -2.92 10.23 -3.59
C TYR A 123 -1.49 10.78 -3.55
N TYR A 124 -1.31 11.88 -2.83
CA TYR A 124 -0.03 12.56 -2.66
C TYR A 124 0.17 13.01 -1.23
N ASP A 125 1.43 13.09 -0.80
CA ASP A 125 1.76 13.86 0.41
C ASP A 125 1.44 15.34 0.17
N ALA A 126 1.07 16.05 1.24
CA ALA A 126 0.82 17.49 1.18
C ALA A 126 1.75 18.25 2.13
N LEU A 127 2.45 19.24 1.59
CA LEU A 127 3.23 20.18 2.37
C LEU A 127 2.31 21.25 2.95
N ARG A 128 2.27 21.37 4.28
CA ARG A 128 1.62 22.47 4.99
C ARG A 128 2.65 23.52 5.33
N MET A 129 2.52 24.70 4.73
CA MET A 129 3.40 25.84 4.95
C MET A 129 3.04 26.57 6.25
N PRO A 130 3.98 27.35 6.85
CA PRO A 130 3.72 28.13 8.06
C PRO A 130 2.56 29.14 7.93
N ASP A 131 2.27 29.60 6.71
CA ASP A 131 1.15 30.50 6.40
C ASP A 131 -0.17 29.77 6.11
N SER A 132 -0.26 28.48 6.49
CA SER A 132 -1.41 27.59 6.28
C SER A 132 -1.70 27.23 4.82
N ARG A 133 -0.90 27.69 3.85
CA ARG A 133 -1.03 27.18 2.48
C ARG A 133 -0.68 25.70 2.43
N GLN A 134 -1.41 24.98 1.59
CA GLN A 134 -1.16 23.57 1.31
C GLN A 134 -0.71 23.38 -0.14
N LEU A 135 0.31 22.55 -0.32
CA LEU A 135 0.81 22.17 -1.62
C LEU A 135 0.90 20.64 -1.72
N LEU A 136 0.16 20.04 -2.65
CA LEU A 136 0.31 18.63 -2.97
C LEU A 136 1.66 18.39 -3.64
N LEU A 137 2.43 17.46 -3.09
CA LEU A 137 3.69 17.01 -3.66
C LEU A 137 3.40 15.92 -4.68
N LYS A 138 3.19 16.33 -5.95
CA LYS A 138 2.77 15.46 -7.06
C LYS A 138 3.86 14.49 -7.56
N VAL A 139 4.46 13.75 -6.62
CA VAL A 139 5.39 12.65 -6.88
C VAL A 139 4.60 11.36 -6.95
N ARG A 140 4.40 10.83 -8.17
CA ARG A 140 3.73 9.55 -8.39
C ARG A 140 4.62 8.42 -7.89
N SER A 141 4.34 7.97 -6.67
CA SER A 141 5.15 7.01 -5.96
C SER A 141 4.29 5.98 -5.23
N MET A 142 4.94 4.97 -4.64
CA MET A 142 4.33 3.97 -3.79
C MET A 142 3.49 4.59 -2.67
N VAL A 143 3.84 5.81 -2.22
CA VAL A 143 3.06 6.60 -1.26
C VAL A 143 1.59 6.71 -1.67
N GLY A 144 1.32 6.94 -2.95
CA GLY A 144 -0.05 7.05 -3.48
C GLY A 144 -0.73 5.70 -3.76
N LEU A 145 0.00 4.59 -3.66
CA LEU A 145 -0.52 3.22 -3.78
C LEU A 145 -0.80 2.57 -2.42
N ILE A 146 -0.09 2.97 -1.36
CA ILE A 146 -0.29 2.47 0.02
C ILE A 146 -1.75 2.59 0.53
N PRO A 147 -2.57 3.58 0.13
CA PRO A 147 -4.01 3.59 0.45
C PRO A 147 -4.76 2.30 0.09
N LEU A 148 -4.29 1.53 -0.90
CA LEU A 148 -4.88 0.22 -1.27
C LEU A 148 -4.78 -0.81 -0.14
N TYR A 149 -3.83 -0.67 0.78
CA TYR A 149 -3.57 -1.64 1.87
C TYR A 149 -4.62 -1.59 2.96
N ALA A 150 -5.27 -0.44 3.12
CA ALA A 150 -6.37 -0.28 4.04
C ALA A 150 -7.65 -0.86 3.42
N VAL A 151 -7.75 -2.19 3.39
CA VAL A 151 -8.90 -2.93 2.87
C VAL A 151 -9.19 -4.17 3.71
N THR A 152 -10.45 -4.34 4.10
CA THR A 152 -10.98 -5.54 4.77
C THR A 152 -12.40 -5.82 4.29
N VAL A 153 -12.73 -7.10 4.17
CA VAL A 153 -14.09 -7.55 3.89
C VAL A 153 -14.72 -8.11 5.17
N LEU A 154 -15.88 -7.58 5.56
CA LEU A 154 -16.70 -8.11 6.64
C LEU A 154 -17.79 -9.01 6.05
N GLU A 155 -17.76 -10.28 6.43
CA GLU A 155 -18.77 -11.28 6.05
C GLU A 155 -20.07 -11.09 6.85
N LEU A 156 -21.20 -11.44 6.24
CA LEU A 156 -22.51 -11.29 6.88
C LEU A 156 -22.60 -12.17 8.14
N GLU A 157 -22.09 -13.39 8.05
CA GLU A 157 -22.03 -14.37 9.14
C GLU A 157 -21.25 -13.81 10.32
N THR A 158 -20.16 -13.09 10.05
CA THR A 158 -19.37 -12.40 11.08
C THR A 158 -20.22 -11.30 11.76
N LEU A 159 -20.94 -10.49 10.97
CA LEU A 159 -21.81 -9.45 11.52
C LEU A 159 -22.97 -10.02 12.36
N GLU A 160 -23.52 -11.16 11.95
CA GLU A 160 -24.59 -11.83 12.69
C GLU A 160 -24.11 -12.45 14.01
N GLN A 161 -22.85 -12.86 14.08
CA GLN A 161 -22.23 -13.37 15.30
C GLN A 161 -22.04 -12.29 16.39
N PHE A 162 -21.90 -11.02 16.02
CA PHE A 162 -21.57 -9.92 16.93
C PHE A 162 -22.67 -8.84 16.96
N PRO A 163 -23.78 -9.06 17.69
CA PRO A 163 -24.94 -8.17 17.66
C PRO A 163 -24.67 -6.78 18.25
N GLY A 164 -23.76 -6.64 19.22
CA GLY A 164 -23.37 -5.36 19.80
C GLY A 164 -22.62 -4.51 18.77
N PHE A 165 -21.60 -5.09 18.15
CA PHE A 165 -20.86 -4.48 17.04
C PHE A 165 -21.79 -4.13 15.87
N LYS A 166 -22.63 -5.07 15.42
CA LYS A 166 -23.59 -4.85 14.32
C LYS A 166 -24.52 -3.69 14.62
N LYS A 167 -25.07 -3.59 15.83
CA LYS A 167 -25.93 -2.48 16.25
C LYS A 167 -25.20 -1.15 16.20
N ARG A 168 -23.96 -1.08 16.70
CA ARG A 168 -23.16 0.14 16.71
C ARG A 168 -22.77 0.58 15.30
N MET A 169 -22.38 -0.37 14.45
CA MET A 169 -22.10 -0.16 13.02
C MET A 169 -23.32 0.44 12.31
N HIS A 170 -24.51 -0.17 12.46
CA HIS A 170 -25.74 0.35 11.85
C HIS A 170 -26.12 1.74 12.36
N TRP A 171 -25.99 1.97 13.67
CA TRP A 171 -26.22 3.29 14.25
C TRP A 171 -25.27 4.33 13.64
N PHE A 172 -23.98 4.01 13.54
CA PHE A 172 -23.00 4.95 12.99
C PHE A 172 -23.30 5.27 11.53
N ILE A 173 -23.55 4.25 10.71
CA ILE A 173 -24.02 4.42 9.33
C ILE A 173 -25.23 5.36 9.32
N GLN A 174 -26.30 5.08 10.06
CA GLN A 174 -27.52 5.89 10.01
C GLN A 174 -27.34 7.35 10.48
N ASN A 175 -26.46 7.59 11.45
CA ASN A 175 -26.33 8.89 12.13
C ASN A 175 -25.13 9.73 11.67
N ARG A 176 -24.21 9.15 10.88
CA ARG A 176 -23.04 9.85 10.30
C ARG A 176 -22.98 9.68 8.77
N PRO A 177 -24.00 10.18 8.04
CA PRO A 177 -24.02 10.11 6.57
C PRO A 177 -22.88 10.90 5.92
N ASP A 178 -22.33 11.91 6.61
CA ASP A 178 -21.16 12.69 6.20
C ASP A 178 -19.95 11.80 5.90
N LEU A 179 -19.71 10.78 6.73
CA LEU A 179 -18.58 9.86 6.61
C LEU A 179 -18.83 8.69 5.63
N LYS A 180 -20.03 8.57 5.06
CA LYS A 180 -20.38 7.45 4.16
C LYS A 180 -19.89 7.63 2.73
N ASN A 181 -19.81 8.88 2.26
CA ASN A 181 -19.64 9.13 0.82
C ASN A 181 -18.29 8.66 0.28
N ASN A 182 -17.29 8.52 1.15
CA ASN A 182 -15.95 8.06 0.81
C ASN A 182 -15.63 6.67 1.34
N VAL A 183 -16.29 6.26 2.42
CA VAL A 183 -15.92 5.03 3.12
C VAL A 183 -16.87 3.91 2.76
N ALA A 184 -16.49 3.23 1.69
CA ALA A 184 -16.89 1.89 1.34
C ALA A 184 -18.40 1.62 1.26
N CYS A 185 -18.73 0.55 0.56
CA CYS A 185 -20.09 0.24 0.26
C CYS A 185 -20.79 -0.43 1.46
N MET A 186 -21.20 0.40 2.42
CA MET A 186 -21.92 -0.04 3.62
C MET A 186 -23.42 -0.32 3.34
N GLU A 187 -23.90 0.05 2.15
CA GLU A 187 -25.31 -0.10 1.74
C GLU A 187 -25.51 -1.07 0.57
N THR A 188 -24.64 -1.09 -0.46
CA THR A 188 -24.74 -2.11 -1.51
C THR A 188 -24.03 -3.40 -1.07
N PRO A 189 -24.77 -4.51 -0.89
CA PRO A 189 -24.15 -5.80 -0.66
C PRO A 189 -23.21 -6.15 -1.81
N GLY A 190 -21.95 -6.48 -1.51
CA GLY A 190 -21.08 -7.15 -2.50
C GLY A 190 -21.52 -8.60 -2.72
N MET A 191 -20.65 -9.43 -3.32
CA MET A 191 -20.92 -10.86 -3.41
C MET A 191 -21.23 -11.45 -2.02
N GLY A 192 -22.37 -12.15 -1.89
CA GLY A 192 -22.78 -12.76 -0.62
C GLY A 192 -23.16 -11.77 0.50
N ALA A 193 -23.60 -10.55 0.18
CA ALA A 193 -23.97 -9.52 1.16
C ALA A 193 -22.85 -8.99 2.06
N ARG A 194 -21.59 -9.24 1.67
CA ARG A 194 -20.39 -8.71 2.32
C ARG A 194 -20.36 -7.19 2.35
N ARG A 195 -19.69 -6.63 3.37
CA ARG A 195 -19.36 -5.20 3.47
C ARG A 195 -17.88 -4.99 3.26
N LEU A 196 -17.50 -4.06 2.40
CA LEU A 196 -16.12 -3.63 2.24
C LEU A 196 -15.84 -2.51 3.24
N LEU A 197 -14.65 -2.50 3.84
CA LEU A 197 -14.07 -1.33 4.49
C LEU A 197 -12.79 -1.01 3.74
N SER A 198 -12.75 0.13 3.05
CA SER A 198 -11.55 0.56 2.35
C SER A 198 -11.46 2.08 2.20
N ILE A 199 -10.23 2.61 2.20
CA ILE A 199 -9.95 4.00 1.82
C ILE A 199 -10.22 4.20 0.32
N VAL A 200 -9.93 3.17 -0.49
CA VAL A 200 -10.02 3.27 -1.96
C VAL A 200 -11.17 2.41 -2.47
N TYR A 201 -12.19 3.05 -3.05
CA TYR A 201 -13.37 2.34 -3.57
C TYR A 201 -13.85 2.88 -4.93
N GLY A 202 -14.55 2.02 -5.69
CA GLY A 202 -15.27 2.39 -6.91
C GLY A 202 -14.38 3.05 -7.96
N ALA A 203 -14.71 4.31 -8.32
CA ALA A 203 -13.98 5.08 -9.32
C ALA A 203 -12.53 5.38 -8.91
N LYS A 204 -12.25 5.61 -7.61
CA LYS A 204 -10.87 5.86 -7.14
C LYS A 204 -10.00 4.63 -7.34
N LEU A 205 -10.52 3.45 -6.99
CA LEU A 205 -9.84 2.17 -7.19
C LEU A 205 -9.45 1.99 -8.66
N ARG A 206 -10.40 2.21 -9.58
CA ARG A 206 -10.15 2.11 -11.02
C ARG A 206 -9.05 3.06 -11.48
N ARG A 207 -9.07 4.32 -11.04
CA ARG A 207 -8.08 5.35 -11.46
C ARG A 207 -6.67 5.08 -10.91
N ILE A 208 -6.57 4.55 -9.70
CA ILE A 208 -5.28 4.15 -9.12
C ILE A 208 -4.74 2.92 -9.85
N LEU A 209 -5.58 1.90 -10.08
CA LEU A 209 -5.16 0.68 -10.79
C LEU A 209 -4.74 0.98 -12.23
N GLN A 210 -5.42 1.89 -12.91
CA GLN A 210 -5.04 2.33 -14.26
C GLN A 210 -3.60 2.88 -14.30
N ARG A 211 -3.17 3.68 -13.32
CA ARG A 211 -1.77 4.15 -13.24
C ARG A 211 -0.83 3.04 -12.83
N MET A 212 -1.21 2.27 -11.81
CA MET A 212 -0.39 1.19 -11.26
C MET A 212 -0.06 0.12 -12.31
N LEU A 213 -0.98 -0.15 -13.24
CA LEU A 213 -0.89 -1.18 -14.27
C LEU A 213 -0.42 -0.64 -15.64
N ASP A 214 0.01 0.63 -15.70
CA ASP A 214 0.63 1.23 -16.89
C ASP A 214 2.14 0.96 -16.91
N GLU A 215 2.63 0.37 -18.01
CA GLU A 215 4.04 -0.01 -18.18
C GLU A 215 4.98 1.19 -18.30
N SER A 216 4.45 2.33 -18.79
CA SER A 216 5.15 3.62 -18.83
C SER A 216 5.22 4.32 -17.47
N GLU A 217 4.47 3.82 -16.49
CA GLU A 217 4.46 4.29 -15.11
C GLU A 217 5.03 3.22 -14.16
N PHE A 218 4.17 2.51 -13.44
CA PHE A 218 4.57 1.63 -12.34
C PHE A 218 4.77 0.17 -12.76
N PHE A 219 4.13 -0.29 -13.84
CA PHE A 219 3.99 -1.71 -14.16
C PHE A 219 5.22 -2.26 -14.91
N SER A 220 6.25 -2.64 -14.16
CA SER A 220 7.45 -3.27 -14.72
C SER A 220 7.18 -4.73 -15.12
N PRO A 221 7.93 -5.29 -16.08
CA PRO A 221 8.02 -6.74 -16.29
C PRO A 221 8.34 -7.55 -15.02
N HIS A 222 8.86 -6.89 -13.99
CA HIS A 222 9.39 -7.51 -12.78
C HIS A 222 8.59 -7.18 -11.49
N GLY A 223 7.52 -6.38 -11.58
CA GLY A 223 6.72 -5.96 -10.42
C GLY A 223 6.22 -4.51 -10.52
N ILE A 224 5.75 -3.95 -9.41
CA ILE A 224 5.39 -2.53 -9.27
C ILE A 224 6.62 -1.75 -8.81
N ARG A 225 7.01 -0.74 -9.60
CA ARG A 225 8.10 0.20 -9.29
C ARG A 225 7.72 1.08 -8.09
N ALA A 226 8.70 1.49 -7.29
CA ALA A 226 8.45 2.37 -6.15
C ALA A 226 8.10 3.82 -6.56
N ILE A 227 8.55 4.28 -7.75
CA ILE A 227 8.17 5.55 -8.38
C ILE A 227 7.78 5.31 -9.83
N SER A 228 6.81 6.08 -10.32
CA SER A 228 6.38 6.06 -11.73
C SER A 228 7.56 6.37 -12.66
N LYS A 229 7.75 5.53 -13.67
CA LYS A 229 8.78 5.72 -14.69
C LYS A 229 8.60 7.01 -15.50
N GLN A 230 7.41 7.62 -15.49
CA GLN A 230 7.16 8.93 -16.07
C GLN A 230 8.15 10.02 -15.56
N HIS A 231 8.59 9.90 -14.30
CA HIS A 231 9.56 10.84 -13.71
C HIS A 231 10.98 10.72 -14.27
N GLN A 232 11.23 9.80 -15.20
CA GLN A 232 12.47 9.76 -15.97
C GLN A 232 12.57 10.96 -16.93
N GLU A 233 11.52 11.17 -17.73
CA GLU A 233 11.45 12.26 -18.72
C GLU A 233 10.89 13.54 -18.10
N ASN A 234 10.03 13.41 -17.07
CA ASN A 234 9.35 14.54 -16.42
C ASN A 234 9.58 14.48 -14.90
N PRO A 235 10.79 14.79 -14.42
CA PRO A 235 11.07 14.78 -12.99
C PRO A 235 10.16 15.74 -12.25
N TYR A 236 9.75 15.37 -11.04
CA TYR A 236 9.03 16.30 -10.19
C TYR A 236 10.00 17.34 -9.64
N ILE A 237 9.66 18.62 -9.80
CA ILE A 237 10.47 19.75 -9.36
C ILE A 237 9.67 20.55 -8.35
N LEU A 238 10.22 20.68 -7.13
CA LEU A 238 9.69 21.59 -6.12
C LEU A 238 10.63 22.78 -5.98
N GLU A 239 10.09 23.97 -6.25
CA GLU A 239 10.80 25.23 -6.04
C GLU A 239 10.50 25.77 -4.64
N CYS A 240 11.55 25.99 -3.85
CA CYS A 240 11.48 26.61 -2.53
C CYS A 240 12.42 27.82 -2.48
N PRO A 241 12.23 28.77 -1.55
CA PRO A 241 13.16 29.88 -1.38
C PRO A 241 14.60 29.38 -1.18
N GLY A 242 15.48 29.67 -2.12
CA GLY A 242 16.91 29.33 -2.05
C GLY A 242 17.30 27.91 -2.50
N ALA A 243 16.36 27.03 -2.88
CA ALA A 243 16.67 25.68 -3.35
C ALA A 243 15.63 25.12 -4.33
N LYS A 244 16.09 24.26 -5.25
CA LYS A 244 15.22 23.41 -6.08
C LYS A 244 15.45 21.95 -5.70
N TYR A 245 14.38 21.23 -5.45
CA TYR A 245 14.40 19.80 -5.14
C TYR A 245 13.85 19.00 -6.32
N TYR A 246 14.51 17.88 -6.62
CA TYR A 246 14.19 17.04 -7.75
C TYR A 246 13.90 15.61 -7.30
N VAL A 247 12.87 15.01 -7.89
CA VAL A 247 12.60 13.58 -7.80
C VAL A 247 12.59 13.01 -9.22
N HIS A 248 13.62 12.23 -9.53
CA HIS A 248 13.78 11.51 -10.78
C HIS A 248 13.37 10.05 -10.58
N TYR A 249 13.02 9.38 -11.68
CA TYR A 249 13.02 7.93 -11.73
C TYR A 249 14.46 7.40 -11.80
N GLU A 250 14.82 6.55 -10.86
CA GLU A 250 16.14 5.93 -10.72
C GLU A 250 15.93 4.43 -10.54
N PRO A 251 16.10 3.60 -11.58
CA PRO A 251 15.70 2.20 -11.50
C PRO A 251 16.64 1.33 -10.66
N ALA A 252 17.81 1.84 -10.27
CA ALA A 252 18.88 1.11 -9.57
C ALA A 252 19.28 1.84 -8.27
N GLU A 253 20.57 1.92 -7.95
CA GLU A 253 21.10 2.72 -6.85
C GLU A 253 20.74 4.21 -7.01
N SER A 254 20.64 4.91 -5.87
CA SER A 254 20.38 6.35 -5.85
C SER A 254 21.54 7.11 -6.50
N THR A 255 21.25 8.10 -7.35
CA THR A 255 22.30 8.97 -7.92
C THR A 255 22.75 10.05 -6.94
N THR A 256 22.08 10.16 -5.78
CA THR A 256 22.38 11.13 -4.74
C THR A 256 22.81 10.44 -3.44
N GLY A 257 23.69 11.09 -2.67
CA GLY A 257 24.12 10.61 -1.36
C GLY A 257 23.11 10.79 -0.23
N LEU A 258 21.88 11.25 -0.54
CA LEU A 258 20.80 11.32 0.44
C LEU A 258 20.58 9.92 1.04
N PHE A 259 20.52 9.84 2.37
CA PHE A 259 20.30 8.58 3.12
C PHE A 259 21.35 7.47 2.94
N GLY A 260 22.59 7.84 2.62
CA GLY A 260 23.70 6.88 2.56
C GLY A 260 23.86 6.13 1.24
N GLY A 261 23.06 6.45 0.21
CA GLY A 261 23.27 6.07 -1.19
C GLY A 261 23.04 4.60 -1.58
N ASN A 262 23.01 3.67 -0.61
CA ASN A 262 22.95 2.23 -0.89
C ASN A 262 21.53 1.66 -1.05
N SER A 263 20.50 2.37 -0.59
CA SER A 263 19.09 1.99 -0.72
C SER A 263 18.35 3.04 -1.55
N ASN A 264 17.46 2.58 -2.44
CA ASN A 264 16.72 3.48 -3.32
C ASN A 264 15.25 3.08 -3.48
N TRP A 265 14.37 4.03 -3.15
CA TRP A 265 12.91 3.95 -3.35
C TRP A 265 12.44 4.76 -4.57
N ARG A 266 13.35 5.35 -5.36
CA ARG A 266 13.00 6.21 -6.50
C ARG A 266 12.82 5.48 -7.84
N GLY A 267 12.59 4.18 -7.81
CA GLY A 267 12.37 3.40 -9.01
C GLY A 267 12.47 1.89 -8.89
N PRO A 268 13.31 1.33 -7.99
CA PRO A 268 13.40 -0.11 -7.82
C PRO A 268 12.09 -0.75 -7.35
N ILE A 269 12.04 -2.07 -7.50
CA ILE A 269 10.95 -2.94 -7.07
C ILE A 269 11.31 -3.53 -5.71
N TRP A 270 10.37 -3.44 -4.78
CA TRP A 270 10.51 -3.92 -3.41
C TRP A 270 9.44 -4.97 -3.13
N PHE A 271 9.87 -6.15 -2.67
CA PHE A 271 8.99 -7.27 -2.35
C PHE A 271 7.88 -6.96 -1.32
N PRO A 272 8.13 -6.29 -0.19
CA PRO A 272 7.11 -6.16 0.85
C PRO A 272 5.89 -5.34 0.39
N VAL A 273 6.13 -4.22 -0.31
CA VAL A 273 5.04 -3.37 -0.83
C VAL A 273 4.31 -4.04 -2.00
N ASN A 274 5.01 -4.78 -2.85
CA ASN A 274 4.40 -5.56 -3.91
C ASN A 274 3.53 -6.70 -3.37
N TYR A 275 4.02 -7.41 -2.35
CA TYR A 275 3.26 -8.45 -1.67
C TYR A 275 1.97 -7.88 -1.05
N LEU A 276 2.04 -6.73 -0.38
CA LEU A 276 0.85 -6.07 0.17
C LEU A 276 -0.14 -5.64 -0.92
N ILE A 277 0.33 -5.16 -2.08
CA ILE A 277 -0.55 -4.89 -3.24
C ILE A 277 -1.29 -6.17 -3.65
N ILE A 278 -0.59 -7.30 -3.79
CA ILE A 278 -1.19 -8.59 -4.17
C ILE A 278 -2.27 -8.99 -3.16
N GLU A 279 -1.97 -8.93 -1.86
CA GLU A 279 -2.93 -9.26 -0.80
C GLU A 279 -4.16 -8.33 -0.81
N SER A 280 -3.96 -7.03 -1.04
CA SER A 280 -5.06 -6.08 -1.18
C SER A 280 -5.94 -6.37 -2.40
N LEU A 281 -5.35 -6.72 -3.54
CA LEU A 281 -6.11 -7.10 -4.74
C LEU A 281 -6.97 -8.34 -4.50
N TRP A 282 -6.48 -9.31 -3.71
CA TRP A 282 -7.28 -10.45 -3.28
C TRP A 282 -8.45 -10.05 -2.39
N GLN A 283 -8.25 -9.13 -1.42
CA GLN A 283 -9.33 -8.61 -0.58
C GLN A 283 -10.40 -7.88 -1.41
N PHE A 284 -9.99 -7.04 -2.34
CA PHE A 284 -10.92 -6.39 -3.27
C PHE A 284 -11.68 -7.42 -4.13
N TYR A 285 -10.98 -8.44 -4.65
CA TYR A 285 -11.62 -9.52 -5.41
C TYR A 285 -12.64 -10.30 -4.56
N GLN A 286 -12.38 -10.57 -3.28
CA GLN A 286 -13.34 -11.24 -2.40
C GLN A 286 -14.67 -10.47 -2.26
N TYR A 287 -14.62 -9.14 -2.39
CA TYR A 287 -15.81 -8.29 -2.36
C TYR A 287 -16.48 -8.17 -3.74
N PHE A 288 -15.71 -7.84 -4.78
CA PHE A 288 -16.25 -7.52 -6.11
C PHE A 288 -16.47 -8.75 -7.01
N GLY A 289 -15.79 -9.86 -6.77
CA GLY A 289 -15.80 -11.01 -7.65
C GLY A 289 -15.34 -10.69 -9.08
N ASP A 290 -15.96 -11.36 -10.05
CA ASP A 290 -15.63 -11.23 -11.47
C ASP A 290 -16.23 -9.99 -12.16
N GLU A 291 -17.07 -9.23 -11.46
CA GLU A 291 -17.76 -8.05 -12.01
C GLU A 291 -16.82 -6.84 -12.14
N PHE A 292 -15.86 -6.68 -11.23
CA PHE A 292 -14.89 -5.59 -11.30
C PHE A 292 -13.67 -6.01 -12.11
N LYS A 293 -13.58 -5.48 -13.32
CA LYS A 293 -12.45 -5.66 -14.23
C LYS A 293 -11.73 -4.34 -14.49
N VAL A 294 -10.43 -4.46 -14.73
CA VAL A 294 -9.54 -3.38 -15.15
C VAL A 294 -8.64 -3.86 -16.28
N GLU A 295 -8.22 -2.93 -17.12
CA GLU A 295 -7.28 -3.19 -18.19
C GLU A 295 -5.88 -3.46 -17.63
N CYS A 296 -5.27 -4.60 -17.99
CA CYS A 296 -3.95 -5.00 -17.50
C CYS A 296 -3.17 -5.75 -18.59
N PRO A 297 -2.07 -5.17 -19.12
CA PRO A 297 -1.57 -3.81 -18.85
C PRO A 297 -2.57 -2.71 -19.27
N THR A 298 -2.49 -1.54 -18.64
CA THR A 298 -3.28 -0.38 -19.08
C THR A 298 -2.93 0.00 -20.52
N GLY A 299 -3.94 0.28 -21.35
CA GLY A 299 -3.81 0.52 -22.79
C GLY A 299 -3.72 -0.72 -23.69
N SER A 300 -3.79 -1.95 -23.14
CA SER A 300 -3.68 -3.21 -23.91
C SER A 300 -4.98 -3.72 -24.56
N GLY A 301 -6.14 -3.22 -24.14
CA GLY A 301 -7.48 -3.74 -24.42
C GLY A 301 -7.84 -5.00 -23.63
N GLN A 302 -6.94 -5.55 -22.81
CA GLN A 302 -7.15 -6.79 -22.06
C GLN A 302 -7.75 -6.51 -20.67
N GLU A 303 -9.05 -6.77 -20.53
CA GLU A 303 -9.76 -6.69 -19.24
C GLU A 303 -9.48 -7.92 -18.36
N MET A 304 -9.01 -7.68 -17.14
CA MET A 304 -8.69 -8.69 -16.13
C MET A 304 -9.44 -8.44 -14.82
N THR A 305 -9.89 -9.50 -14.15
CA THR A 305 -10.40 -9.40 -12.78
C THR A 305 -9.26 -9.12 -11.80
N LEU A 306 -9.56 -8.61 -10.61
CA LEU A 306 -8.53 -8.32 -9.60
C LEU A 306 -7.75 -9.57 -9.17
N LYS A 307 -8.39 -10.75 -9.16
CA LYS A 307 -7.71 -12.05 -8.99
C LYS A 307 -6.67 -12.30 -10.08
N GLN A 308 -7.03 -12.08 -11.34
CA GLN A 308 -6.13 -12.30 -12.46
C GLN A 308 -4.95 -11.31 -12.41
N VAL A 309 -5.20 -10.05 -12.03
CA VAL A 309 -4.14 -9.04 -11.82
C VAL A 309 -3.19 -9.45 -10.69
N ALA A 310 -3.72 -9.90 -9.55
CA ALA A 310 -2.92 -10.37 -8.42
C ALA A 310 -2.01 -11.55 -8.80
N ILE A 311 -2.55 -12.53 -9.54
CA ILE A 311 -1.79 -13.68 -10.05
C ILE A 311 -0.71 -13.23 -11.05
N ALA A 312 -1.05 -12.31 -11.98
CA ALA A 312 -0.09 -11.80 -12.95
C ALA A 312 1.08 -11.07 -12.28
N LEU A 313 0.81 -10.25 -11.25
CA LEU A 313 1.85 -9.55 -10.49
C LEU A 313 2.70 -10.52 -9.67
N SER A 314 2.08 -11.51 -9.04
CA SER A 314 2.77 -12.60 -8.33
C SER A 314 3.72 -13.37 -9.27
N HIS A 315 3.26 -13.74 -10.47
CA HIS A 315 4.10 -14.39 -11.46
C HIS A 315 5.30 -13.52 -11.90
N ARG A 316 5.11 -12.21 -12.10
CA ARG A 316 6.22 -11.29 -12.44
C ARG A 316 7.32 -11.27 -11.38
N LEU A 317 6.95 -11.26 -10.10
CA LEU A 317 7.89 -11.28 -8.98
C LEU A 317 8.58 -12.64 -8.84
N VAL A 318 7.86 -13.76 -9.01
CA VAL A 318 8.46 -15.10 -8.99
C VAL A 318 9.42 -15.28 -10.16
N ALA A 319 9.07 -14.77 -11.35
CA ALA A 319 9.88 -14.88 -12.56
C ALA A 319 11.26 -14.21 -12.44
N LEU A 320 11.45 -13.26 -11.51
CA LEU A 320 12.77 -12.71 -11.19
C LEU A 320 13.80 -13.81 -10.87
N PHE A 321 13.33 -14.84 -10.15
CA PHE A 321 14.14 -15.96 -9.70
C PHE A 321 14.18 -17.10 -10.70
N GLU A 322 13.41 -17.07 -11.79
CA GLU A 322 13.32 -18.14 -12.78
C GLU A 322 14.26 -17.91 -13.96
N LYS A 323 14.60 -18.99 -14.68
CA LYS A 323 15.34 -18.85 -15.94
C LYS A 323 14.35 -18.46 -17.03
N ASN A 324 14.65 -17.38 -17.74
CA ASN A 324 13.91 -16.99 -18.92
C ASN A 324 14.27 -17.88 -20.13
N GLU A 325 13.73 -17.55 -21.31
CA GLU A 325 13.97 -18.28 -22.56
C GLU A 325 15.45 -18.34 -22.97
N SER A 326 16.25 -17.34 -22.57
CA SER A 326 17.71 -17.33 -22.79
C SER A 326 18.48 -18.16 -21.75
N GLY A 327 17.80 -18.83 -20.83
CA GLY A 327 18.40 -19.61 -19.75
C GLY A 327 18.97 -18.77 -18.61
N ARG A 328 18.70 -17.46 -18.59
CA ARG A 328 19.24 -16.48 -17.63
C ARG A 328 18.19 -16.06 -16.62
N ARG A 329 18.61 -15.72 -15.40
CA ARG A 329 17.71 -15.20 -14.35
C ARG A 329 17.80 -13.68 -14.26
N PRO A 330 16.67 -12.95 -14.23
CA PRO A 330 16.68 -11.50 -14.01
C PRO A 330 17.47 -11.07 -12.76
N ILE A 331 17.33 -11.79 -11.64
CA ILE A 331 18.01 -11.44 -10.38
C ILE A 331 19.53 -11.25 -10.49
N TYR A 332 20.20 -11.87 -11.45
CA TYR A 332 21.66 -11.74 -11.60
C TYR A 332 22.07 -10.66 -12.60
N GLY A 333 21.12 -10.08 -13.34
CA GLY A 333 21.39 -9.07 -14.36
C GLY A 333 22.55 -9.46 -15.29
N GLY A 334 23.53 -8.56 -15.37
CA GLY A 334 24.76 -8.75 -16.16
C GLY A 334 25.87 -9.59 -15.48
N THR A 335 25.64 -10.16 -14.30
CA THR A 335 26.68 -10.86 -13.53
C THR A 335 26.89 -12.28 -14.05
N GLU A 336 27.79 -12.44 -15.03
CA GLU A 336 28.00 -13.73 -15.73
C GLU A 336 28.34 -14.92 -14.84
N MET A 337 29.07 -14.69 -13.74
CA MET A 337 29.42 -15.74 -12.79
C MET A 337 28.19 -16.47 -12.27
N PHE A 338 27.14 -15.75 -11.86
CA PHE A 338 25.90 -16.37 -11.36
C PHE A 338 24.94 -16.80 -12.47
N GLN A 339 25.18 -16.40 -13.71
CA GLN A 339 24.33 -16.80 -14.84
C GLN A 339 24.80 -18.11 -15.46
N SER A 340 26.11 -18.26 -15.67
CA SER A 340 26.67 -19.30 -16.54
C SER A 340 27.59 -20.29 -15.83
N ASP A 341 28.26 -19.89 -14.74
CA ASP A 341 29.24 -20.77 -14.09
C ASP A 341 28.56 -22.02 -13.50
N PRO A 342 29.00 -23.24 -13.85
CA PRO A 342 28.39 -24.48 -13.38
C PRO A 342 28.33 -24.62 -11.85
N HIS A 343 29.28 -24.00 -11.13
CA HIS A 343 29.35 -24.05 -9.68
C HIS A 343 28.45 -23.00 -9.03
N TRP A 344 28.23 -21.85 -9.67
CA TRP A 344 27.53 -20.72 -9.04
C TRP A 344 26.07 -20.54 -9.49
N ARG A 345 25.72 -20.97 -10.71
CA ARG A 345 24.41 -20.69 -11.36
C ARG A 345 23.16 -21.19 -10.65
N ASN A 346 23.32 -22.03 -9.64
CA ASN A 346 22.22 -22.60 -8.85
C ASN A 346 22.15 -22.01 -7.42
N TYR A 347 23.07 -21.14 -7.02
CA TYR A 347 23.04 -20.47 -5.71
C TYR A 347 22.21 -19.19 -5.78
N ILE A 348 20.90 -19.34 -5.61
CA ILE A 348 19.93 -18.25 -5.66
C ILE A 348 20.14 -17.27 -4.51
N LEU A 349 20.39 -16.00 -4.84
CA LEU A 349 20.58 -14.92 -3.89
C LEU A 349 19.27 -14.16 -3.66
N PHE A 350 19.11 -13.63 -2.45
CA PHE A 350 17.95 -12.86 -2.05
C PHE A 350 18.39 -11.42 -1.86
N HIS A 351 18.04 -10.58 -2.83
CA HIS A 351 18.45 -9.18 -2.84
C HIS A 351 17.47 -8.31 -2.07
N GLU A 352 17.96 -7.16 -1.61
CA GLU A 352 17.19 -6.18 -0.85
C GLU A 352 16.06 -5.57 -1.69
N TYR A 353 16.39 -5.20 -2.92
CA TYR A 353 15.47 -4.67 -3.92
C TYR A 353 15.94 -5.06 -5.32
N PHE A 354 15.12 -4.77 -6.33
CA PHE A 354 15.36 -5.19 -7.71
C PHE A 354 15.26 -4.02 -8.66
N HIS A 355 16.14 -3.99 -9.65
CA HIS A 355 16.18 -2.94 -10.64
C HIS A 355 14.82 -2.80 -11.34
N GLY A 356 14.28 -1.57 -11.37
CA GLY A 356 12.91 -1.31 -11.80
C GLY A 356 12.60 -1.69 -13.25
N ASP A 357 13.61 -1.74 -14.12
CA ASP A 357 13.43 -2.11 -15.54
C ASP A 357 13.92 -3.50 -15.97
N ASN A 358 15.00 -4.05 -15.40
CA ASN A 358 15.60 -5.31 -15.85
C ASN A 358 15.62 -6.42 -14.80
N GLY A 359 15.15 -6.13 -13.57
CA GLY A 359 15.01 -7.11 -12.51
C GLY A 359 16.31 -7.56 -11.85
N ALA A 360 17.45 -6.94 -12.14
CA ALA A 360 18.71 -7.22 -11.45
C ALA A 360 18.56 -7.03 -9.95
N GLY A 361 19.02 -7.99 -9.15
CA GLY A 361 19.03 -7.90 -7.69
C GLY A 361 20.11 -6.93 -7.23
N LEU A 362 19.74 -6.02 -6.32
CA LEU A 362 20.56 -4.93 -5.82
C LEU A 362 20.54 -4.88 -4.28
N GLY A 363 21.43 -4.07 -3.69
CA GLY A 363 21.58 -3.99 -2.24
C GLY A 363 22.09 -5.30 -1.61
N ALA A 364 21.75 -5.52 -0.34
CA ALA A 364 22.18 -6.72 0.38
C ALA A 364 21.69 -8.02 -0.29
N SER A 365 22.61 -8.96 -0.56
CA SER A 365 22.35 -10.19 -1.36
C SER A 365 21.92 -11.43 -0.56
N HIS A 366 21.84 -11.30 0.77
CA HIS A 366 21.35 -12.34 1.69
C HIS A 366 20.13 -11.86 2.48
N GLN A 367 19.30 -11.03 1.85
CA GLN A 367 18.07 -10.51 2.40
C GLN A 367 16.95 -11.58 2.36
N THR A 368 17.15 -12.71 3.03
CA THR A 368 16.07 -13.64 3.41
C THR A 368 15.15 -13.06 4.51
N GLY A 369 15.10 -11.72 4.60
CA GLY A 369 14.05 -10.97 5.28
C GLY A 369 12.82 -10.88 4.39
N TRP A 370 12.42 -9.67 3.97
CA TRP A 370 11.19 -9.50 3.18
C TRP A 370 11.22 -10.18 1.80
N THR A 371 12.38 -10.39 1.18
CA THR A 371 12.45 -11.05 -0.13
C THR A 371 12.09 -12.54 -0.04
N GLY A 372 12.16 -13.12 1.18
CA GLY A 372 11.63 -14.44 1.47
C GLY A 372 10.12 -14.60 1.22
N LEU A 373 9.36 -13.49 1.13
CA LEU A 373 7.93 -13.49 0.77
C LEU A 373 7.65 -14.14 -0.60
N VAL A 374 8.66 -14.27 -1.47
CA VAL A 374 8.53 -15.05 -2.71
C VAL A 374 8.03 -16.49 -2.47
N ALA A 375 8.37 -17.09 -1.34
CA ALA A 375 7.91 -18.44 -1.00
C ALA A 375 6.39 -18.50 -0.84
N ALA A 376 5.78 -17.48 -0.21
CA ALA A 376 4.33 -17.38 -0.08
C ALA A 376 3.66 -17.21 -1.45
N MET A 377 4.24 -16.39 -2.34
CA MET A 377 3.75 -16.22 -3.71
C MET A 377 3.81 -17.52 -4.52
N ILE A 378 4.88 -18.32 -4.38
CA ILE A 378 5.01 -19.62 -5.04
C ILE A 378 3.90 -20.58 -4.58
N ILE A 379 3.66 -20.66 -3.27
CA ILE A 379 2.61 -21.51 -2.70
C ILE A 379 1.23 -21.07 -3.20
N GLN A 380 0.93 -19.77 -3.10
CA GLN A 380 -0.35 -19.21 -3.54
C GLN A 380 -0.59 -19.43 -5.05
N ASN A 381 0.44 -19.29 -5.88
CA ASN A 381 0.35 -19.57 -7.31
C ASN A 381 0.07 -21.05 -7.58
N ALA A 382 0.68 -21.96 -6.82
CA ALA A 382 0.43 -23.40 -6.94
C ALA A 382 -1.01 -23.76 -6.54
N GLU A 383 -1.52 -23.19 -5.45
CA GLU A 383 -2.91 -23.36 -5.01
C GLU A 383 -3.91 -22.84 -6.04
N CYS A 384 -3.65 -21.65 -6.62
CA CYS A 384 -4.49 -21.09 -7.67
C CYS A 384 -4.54 -21.98 -8.93
N ARG A 385 -3.41 -22.60 -9.29
CA ARG A 385 -3.35 -23.57 -10.41
C ARG A 385 -4.15 -24.84 -10.09
N ALA A 386 -4.05 -25.35 -8.86
CA ALA A 386 -4.79 -26.55 -8.43
C ALA A 386 -6.30 -26.33 -8.37
N GLN A 387 -6.76 -25.11 -8.07
CA GLN A 387 -8.17 -24.73 -8.04
C GLN A 387 -8.73 -24.33 -9.41
N GLY A 388 -7.89 -24.30 -10.46
CA GLY A 388 -8.20 -23.76 -11.79
C GLY A 388 -7.68 -24.59 -12.96
N GLY A 389 -7.64 -25.93 -12.79
CA GLY A 389 -7.48 -26.92 -13.86
C GLY A 389 -8.81 -27.58 -14.22
#